data_AF-A0A6G4WT87-F1
#
_entry.id   AF-A0A6G4WT87-F1
#
_cell.length_a   1.000
_cell.length_b   1.000
_cell.length_c   1.000
_cell.angle_alpha   90.00
_cell.angle_beta   90.00
_cell.angle_gamma   90.00
#
_symmetry.space_group_name_H-M   'P 1'
#
loop_
_entity.id
_entity.type
_entity.pdbx_description
1 polymer ?
#
loop_
_entity_poly.entity_id
_entity_poly.type
_entity_poly.pdbx_seq_one_letter_code
_entity_poly.pdbx_strand_id
1 'polypeptide(L)'
;MRSTLKDRVRAATSDEPNRTEVRTAATVEDGTEEELHAAERAEGGATTDAVLSWLERYGDHFTQALPSHVDRGAFLAAVRAALPDLAPCTPASLLQALLACARFGLIPDGRHAVIKREGKLATFVPMYQGYVDLMYRSGRVGSVHVGMIHAGDEWNYEPTAPPPLDFTHKPGLSLTREQRGKPILAYAFCWLAGGARSQVVILTREDAEEIRDEYSQAYRRAKESGRNDSFWHTDFDAMWAKSALRRLHKVVPMSTELVQLAKADDAGDAGQVQVVHAPDEDAQALADATAAHAAAEGSQEPVRVAAKPKKRAQPKRPASRKARRNKGRRRRR
;
A
#
# COMPACT_ATOMS: atom_id res chain seq x y z
N MET A 1 -6.53 -19.80 -59.41
CA MET A 1 -5.45 -20.18 -58.47
C MET A 1 -5.42 -19.16 -57.34
N ARG A 2 -5.51 -19.62 -56.08
CA ARG A 2 -5.69 -18.77 -54.89
C ARG A 2 -4.35 -18.14 -54.48
N SER A 3 -4.30 -16.81 -54.39
CA SER A 3 -3.15 -16.04 -53.89
C SER A 3 -2.83 -16.41 -52.44
N THR A 4 -1.54 -16.51 -52.11
CA THR A 4 -1.08 -16.99 -50.81
C THR A 4 -1.05 -15.88 -49.76
N LEU A 5 -1.11 -16.26 -48.48
CA LEU A 5 -1.12 -15.35 -47.33
C LEU A 5 0.15 -14.46 -47.27
N LYS A 6 1.27 -14.89 -47.86
CA LYS A 6 2.51 -14.10 -47.97
C LYS A 6 2.37 -12.89 -48.92
N ASP A 7 1.56 -13.01 -49.97
CA ASP A 7 1.36 -11.93 -50.95
C ASP A 7 0.49 -10.81 -50.37
N ARG A 8 -0.38 -11.15 -49.41
CA ARG A 8 -1.22 -10.17 -48.68
C ARG A 8 -0.46 -9.40 -47.60
N VAL A 9 0.58 -10.00 -47.02
CA VAL A 9 1.38 -9.36 -45.96
C VAL A 9 2.36 -8.33 -46.53
N ARG A 10 2.84 -8.52 -47.77
CA ARG A 10 3.80 -7.59 -48.40
C ARG A 10 3.16 -6.32 -48.96
N ALA A 11 1.84 -6.32 -49.21
CA ALA A 11 1.10 -5.15 -49.69
C ALA A 11 0.65 -4.21 -48.55
N ALA A 12 0.77 -4.62 -47.28
CA ALA A 12 0.34 -3.84 -46.12
C ALA A 12 1.48 -3.07 -45.43
N THR A 13 2.74 -3.23 -45.87
CA THR A 13 3.93 -2.66 -45.22
C THR A 13 4.65 -1.61 -46.06
N SER A 14 4.00 -1.04 -47.07
CA SER A 14 4.55 0.07 -47.87
C SER A 14 3.48 1.14 -48.08
N ASP A 15 3.18 1.89 -47.02
CA ASP A 15 2.53 3.19 -47.14
C ASP A 15 2.94 4.05 -45.95
N GLU A 16 3.82 5.02 -46.21
CA GLU A 16 4.12 6.11 -45.28
C GLU A 16 2.89 7.02 -45.16
N PRO A 17 2.40 7.37 -43.96
CA PRO A 17 1.42 8.43 -43.85
C PRO A 17 2.12 9.79 -43.75
N ASN A 18 2.02 10.49 -44.87
CA ASN A 18 1.88 11.92 -45.07
C ASN A 18 1.73 12.81 -43.81
N ARG A 19 2.66 13.77 -43.73
CA ARG A 19 2.69 15.02 -42.97
C ARG A 19 1.30 15.66 -42.81
N THR A 20 0.87 15.89 -41.57
CA THR A 20 -0.15 16.89 -41.25
C THR A 20 0.44 17.88 -40.26
N GLU A 21 0.62 19.13 -40.69
CA GLU A 21 1.07 20.24 -39.85
C GLU A 21 0.00 20.56 -38.79
N VAL A 22 0.36 20.42 -37.50
CA VAL A 22 -0.35 21.07 -36.40
C VAL A 22 0.60 22.08 -35.77
N ARG A 23 0.11 23.31 -35.68
CA ARG A 23 0.80 24.52 -35.23
C ARG A 23 1.38 24.38 -33.82
N THR A 24 2.60 24.85 -33.69
CA THR A 24 3.39 24.99 -32.46
C THR A 24 2.72 25.89 -31.42
N ALA A 25 2.70 25.43 -30.17
CA ALA A 25 2.55 26.27 -28.98
C ALA A 25 3.67 25.91 -27.99
N ALA A 26 4.62 26.85 -27.86
CA ALA A 26 5.65 27.06 -26.85
C ALA A 26 6.11 25.87 -25.97
N THR A 27 7.33 25.43 -26.24
CA THR A 27 8.24 24.63 -25.40
C THR A 27 8.42 25.23 -24.01
N VAL A 28 8.22 24.41 -22.98
CA VAL A 28 8.91 24.54 -21.68
C VAL A 28 10.18 23.71 -21.86
N GLU A 29 11.34 24.31 -21.60
CA GLU A 29 12.65 23.74 -21.87
C GLU A 29 12.93 22.47 -21.05
N ASP A 30 13.61 21.55 -21.73
CA ASP A 30 14.01 20.20 -21.37
C ASP A 30 15.10 20.26 -20.27
N GLY A 31 14.73 19.93 -19.04
CA GLY A 31 15.72 19.57 -18.01
C GLY A 31 16.21 18.17 -18.32
N THR A 32 17.52 17.96 -18.36
CA THR A 32 18.09 16.64 -18.68
C THR A 32 17.56 15.57 -17.70
N GLU A 33 17.37 14.32 -18.14
CA GLU A 33 16.90 13.22 -17.27
C GLU A 33 17.77 13.08 -16.00
N GLU A 34 19.04 13.48 -16.06
CA GLU A 34 19.95 13.58 -14.91
C GLU A 34 19.57 14.70 -13.93
N GLU A 35 19.14 15.87 -14.40
CA GLU A 35 18.65 16.99 -13.58
C GLU A 35 17.28 16.71 -12.97
N LEU A 36 16.40 16.01 -13.69
CA LEU A 36 15.10 15.56 -13.16
C LEU A 36 15.29 14.49 -12.07
N HIS A 37 16.15 13.50 -12.31
CA HIS A 37 16.49 12.52 -11.28
C HIS A 37 17.34 13.09 -10.13
N ALA A 38 18.17 14.11 -10.39
CA ALA A 38 18.87 14.83 -9.33
C ALA A 38 17.93 15.71 -8.51
N ALA A 39 16.92 16.34 -9.14
CA ALA A 39 15.87 17.08 -8.45
C ALA A 39 14.96 16.16 -7.64
N GLU A 40 14.54 15.01 -8.17
CA GLU A 40 13.79 13.99 -7.41
C GLU A 40 14.61 13.44 -6.23
N ARG A 41 15.92 13.25 -6.40
CA ARG A 41 16.83 12.83 -5.31
C ARG A 41 17.10 13.94 -4.31
N ALA A 42 17.17 15.21 -4.74
CA ALA A 42 17.36 16.36 -3.87
C ALA A 42 16.09 16.71 -3.08
N GLU A 43 14.92 16.64 -3.72
CA GLU A 43 13.61 16.72 -3.06
C GLU A 43 13.41 15.54 -2.11
N GLY A 44 13.79 14.32 -2.51
CA GLY A 44 13.80 13.15 -1.63
C GLY A 44 14.73 13.30 -0.43
N GLY A 45 15.90 13.90 -0.60
CA GLY A 45 16.86 14.21 0.48
C GLY A 45 16.33 15.26 1.45
N ALA A 46 15.80 16.38 0.95
CA ALA A 46 15.19 17.43 1.78
C ALA A 46 13.93 16.92 2.51
N THR A 47 13.15 16.04 1.88
CA THR A 47 12.01 15.37 2.50
C THR A 47 12.48 14.40 3.59
N THR A 48 13.59 13.69 3.37
CA THR A 48 14.17 12.77 4.37
C THR A 48 14.65 13.54 5.60
N ASP A 49 15.31 14.68 5.46
CA ASP A 49 15.72 15.53 6.60
C ASP A 49 14.52 16.12 7.35
N ALA A 50 13.46 16.50 6.63
CA ALA A 50 12.20 16.92 7.24
C ALA A 50 11.53 15.77 8.03
N VAL A 51 11.62 14.54 7.54
CA VAL A 51 11.09 13.34 8.22
C VAL A 51 11.97 12.95 9.42
N LEU A 52 13.28 13.17 9.36
CA LEU A 52 14.19 12.95 10.50
C LEU A 52 13.96 13.98 11.61
N SER A 53 13.85 15.26 11.29
CA SER A 53 13.49 16.30 12.28
C SER A 53 12.08 16.08 12.85
N TRP A 54 11.17 15.49 12.06
CA TRP A 54 9.88 15.04 12.53
C TRP A 54 10.01 13.87 13.53
N LEU A 55 10.87 12.87 13.28
CA LEU A 55 11.15 11.83 14.27
C LEU A 55 11.77 12.37 15.56
N GLU A 56 12.59 13.42 15.49
CA GLU A 56 13.11 14.08 16.69
C GLU A 56 11.97 14.74 17.48
N ARG A 57 11.00 15.34 16.79
CA ARG A 57 9.84 15.99 17.41
C ARG A 57 8.88 15.01 18.09
N TYR A 58 8.62 13.85 17.48
CA TYR A 58 7.67 12.87 17.98
C TYR A 58 8.33 11.63 18.61
N GLY A 59 9.66 11.60 18.69
CA GLY A 59 10.46 10.47 19.18
C GLY A 59 10.12 10.04 20.61
N ASP A 60 9.79 11.01 21.46
CA ASP A 60 9.40 10.77 22.84
C ASP A 60 8.06 10.02 22.93
N HIS A 61 7.10 10.32 22.04
CA HIS A 61 5.82 9.60 22.00
C HIS A 61 6.02 8.11 21.67
N PHE A 62 6.89 7.78 20.70
CA PHE A 62 7.21 6.38 20.41
C PHE A 62 7.89 5.70 21.60
N THR A 63 8.79 6.42 22.27
CA THR A 63 9.53 5.91 23.42
C THR A 63 8.63 5.63 24.62
N GLN A 64 7.59 6.45 24.83
CA GLN A 64 6.59 6.25 25.87
C GLN A 64 5.59 5.14 25.52
N ALA A 65 5.25 5.00 24.24
CA ALA A 65 4.34 3.96 23.75
C ALA A 65 4.96 2.56 23.75
N LEU A 66 6.30 2.45 23.65
CA LEU A 66 7.00 1.18 23.60
C LEU A 66 6.94 0.43 24.94
N PRO A 67 6.58 -0.87 24.94
CA PRO A 67 6.72 -1.73 26.11
C PRO A 67 8.16 -1.81 26.61
N SER A 68 8.35 -1.97 27.92
CA SER A 68 9.67 -1.93 28.57
C SER A 68 10.65 -3.02 28.11
N HIS A 69 10.15 -4.13 27.56
CA HIS A 69 10.98 -5.23 27.05
C HIS A 69 11.48 -5.04 25.63
N VAL A 70 11.03 -3.99 24.92
CA VAL A 70 11.46 -3.71 23.54
C VAL A 70 12.62 -2.73 23.55
N ASP A 71 13.68 -3.06 22.79
CA ASP A 71 14.83 -2.17 22.66
C ASP A 71 14.47 -0.92 21.84
N ARG A 72 14.58 0.24 22.48
CA ARG A 72 14.24 1.54 21.88
C ARG A 72 15.17 1.89 20.73
N GLY A 73 16.46 1.54 20.86
CA GLY A 73 17.47 1.82 19.83
C GLY A 73 17.17 1.06 18.53
N ALA A 74 16.85 -0.23 18.65
CA ALA A 74 16.48 -1.10 17.55
C ALA A 74 15.18 -0.63 16.87
N PHE A 75 14.17 -0.22 17.64
CA PHE A 75 12.94 0.34 17.08
C PHE A 75 13.23 1.60 16.26
N LEU A 76 13.91 2.60 16.84
CA LEU A 76 14.22 3.85 16.15
C LEU A 76 15.14 3.64 14.94
N ALA A 77 16.07 2.69 15.01
CA ALA A 77 16.92 2.33 13.87
C ALA A 77 16.11 1.72 12.72
N ALA A 78 15.17 0.80 13.02
CA ALA A 78 14.28 0.23 12.03
C ALA A 78 13.35 1.28 11.40
N VAL A 79 12.81 2.20 12.21
CA VAL A 79 12.01 3.33 11.70
C VAL A 79 12.84 4.17 10.73
N ARG A 80 14.06 4.58 11.12
CA ARG A 80 14.96 5.36 10.23
C ARG A 80 15.23 4.65 8.91
N ALA A 81 15.40 3.33 8.92
CA ALA A 81 15.61 2.54 7.71
C ALA A 81 14.39 2.54 6.78
N ALA A 82 13.16 2.58 7.33
CA ALA A 82 11.93 2.61 6.55
C ALA A 82 11.53 4.01 6.05
N LEU A 83 12.05 5.08 6.66
CA LEU A 83 11.63 6.45 6.35
C LEU A 83 11.76 6.88 4.88
N PRO A 84 12.83 6.55 4.13
CA PRO A 84 12.96 7.02 2.74
C PRO A 84 11.77 6.62 1.86
N ASP A 85 11.26 5.40 2.04
CA ASP A 85 10.10 4.90 1.29
C ASP A 85 8.78 5.54 1.73
N LEU A 86 8.75 6.08 2.95
CA LEU A 86 7.60 6.68 3.60
C LEU A 86 7.58 8.20 3.52
N ALA A 87 8.66 8.83 3.03
CA ALA A 87 8.79 10.28 2.91
C ALA A 87 7.61 10.97 2.20
N PRO A 88 6.96 10.36 1.19
CA PRO A 88 5.78 10.94 0.53
C PRO A 88 4.46 10.81 1.31
N CYS A 89 4.46 10.15 2.47
CA CYS A 89 3.24 9.95 3.27
C CYS A 89 2.87 11.19 4.07
N THR A 90 1.60 11.34 4.43
CA THR A 90 1.17 12.42 5.32
C THR A 90 1.77 12.20 6.72
N PRO A 91 2.28 13.26 7.38
CA PRO A 91 2.85 13.15 8.72
C PRO A 91 1.92 12.49 9.74
N ALA A 92 0.61 12.78 9.64
CA ALA A 92 -0.40 12.19 10.52
C ALA A 92 -0.54 10.67 10.33
N SER A 93 -0.58 10.19 9.07
CA SER A 93 -0.66 8.73 8.83
C SER A 93 0.61 8.01 9.26
N LEU A 94 1.78 8.63 9.04
CA LEU A 94 3.07 8.09 9.47
C LEU A 94 3.13 7.96 11.00
N LEU A 95 2.73 9.01 11.73
CA LEU A 95 2.63 8.98 13.19
C LEU A 95 1.71 7.88 13.69
N GLN A 96 0.52 7.81 13.11
CA GLN A 96 -0.50 6.86 13.51
C GLN A 96 -0.03 5.41 13.31
N ALA A 97 0.63 5.11 12.18
CA ALA A 97 1.15 3.80 11.89
C ALA A 97 2.33 3.43 12.82
N LEU A 98 3.26 4.36 13.04
CA LEU A 98 4.42 4.14 13.92
C LEU A 98 4.02 4.00 15.40
N LEU A 99 3.06 4.80 15.88
CA LEU A 99 2.51 4.65 17.24
C LEU A 99 1.81 3.31 17.42
N ALA A 100 0.99 2.88 16.45
CA ALA A 100 0.38 1.55 16.50
C ALA A 100 1.45 0.45 16.60
N CYS A 101 2.48 0.51 15.76
CA CYS A 101 3.61 -0.42 15.77
C CYS A 101 4.33 -0.45 17.14
N ALA A 102 4.65 0.73 17.67
CA ALA A 102 5.31 0.89 18.97
C ALA A 102 4.49 0.28 20.12
N ARG A 103 3.18 0.52 20.14
CA ARG A 103 2.29 0.04 21.22
C ARG A 103 2.16 -1.46 21.30
N PHE A 104 2.17 -2.15 20.16
CA PHE A 104 2.25 -3.61 20.12
C PHE A 104 3.67 -4.12 20.39
N GLY A 105 4.63 -3.23 20.63
CA GLY A 105 6.03 -3.59 20.85
C GLY A 105 6.61 -4.38 19.67
N LEU A 106 6.22 -4.02 18.45
CA LEU A 106 6.72 -4.62 17.23
C LEU A 106 7.75 -3.68 16.59
N ILE A 107 8.74 -4.26 15.93
CA ILE A 107 9.77 -3.51 15.21
C ILE A 107 9.42 -3.53 13.72
N PRO A 108 9.43 -2.38 13.01
CA PRO A 108 9.13 -2.33 11.58
C PRO A 108 10.34 -2.80 10.74
N ASP A 109 10.75 -4.06 10.91
CA ASP A 109 11.95 -4.67 10.30
C ASP A 109 11.63 -5.61 9.12
N GLY A 110 10.38 -5.65 8.65
CA GLY A 110 9.93 -6.61 7.63
C GLY A 110 9.57 -7.98 8.19
N ARG A 111 9.99 -8.29 9.43
CA ARG A 111 9.80 -9.59 10.07
C ARG A 111 8.65 -9.56 11.06
N HIS A 112 8.63 -8.58 11.95
CA HIS A 112 7.60 -8.40 12.98
C HIS A 112 6.45 -7.51 12.48
N ALA A 113 6.80 -6.41 11.82
CA ALA A 113 5.86 -5.49 11.19
C ALA A 113 6.49 -4.79 9.98
N VAL A 114 5.64 -4.20 9.15
CA VAL A 114 6.03 -3.23 8.13
C VAL A 114 5.13 -2.00 8.22
N ILE A 115 5.67 -0.85 7.84
CA ILE A 115 4.86 0.34 7.57
C ILE A 115 4.74 0.44 6.05
N LYS A 116 3.55 0.21 5.52
CA LYS A 116 3.29 0.20 4.08
C LYS A 116 2.82 1.57 3.63
N ARG A 117 3.36 2.04 2.51
CA ARG A 117 2.83 3.20 1.78
C ARG A 117 1.68 2.79 0.87
N GLU A 118 0.53 3.41 1.05
CA GLU A 118 -0.63 3.36 0.17
C GLU A 118 -0.94 4.76 -0.37
N GLY A 119 -0.34 5.11 -1.52
CA GLY A 119 -0.41 6.47 -2.03
C GLY A 119 0.33 7.45 -1.11
N LYS A 120 -0.39 8.40 -0.50
CA LYS A 120 0.13 9.32 0.53
C LYS A 120 -0.14 8.84 1.96
N LEU A 121 -0.66 7.63 2.17
CA LEU A 121 -0.97 7.13 3.51
C LEU A 121 0.05 6.08 3.94
N ALA A 122 0.52 6.16 5.18
CA ALA A 122 1.28 5.11 5.84
C ALA A 122 0.34 4.23 6.68
N THR A 123 0.45 2.91 6.53
CA THR A 123 -0.38 1.91 7.22
C THR A 123 0.52 0.92 7.96
N PHE A 124 0.21 0.65 9.22
CA PHE A 124 0.90 -0.39 9.99
C PHE A 124 0.38 -1.76 9.60
N VAL A 125 1.26 -2.67 9.22
CA VAL A 125 0.89 -4.05 8.86
C VAL A 125 1.71 -5.01 9.72
N PRO A 126 1.11 -5.65 10.73
CA PRO A 126 1.79 -6.69 11.48
C PRO A 126 2.05 -7.91 10.59
N MET A 127 3.26 -8.44 10.68
CA MET A 127 3.71 -9.60 9.94
C MET A 127 3.51 -10.86 10.77
N TYR A 128 3.64 -12.02 10.10
CA TYR A 128 3.50 -13.34 10.71
C TYR A 128 4.26 -13.45 12.05
N GLN A 129 5.50 -12.97 12.12
CA GLN A 129 6.30 -13.12 13.34
C GLN A 129 5.87 -12.17 14.46
N GLY A 130 5.33 -11.00 14.13
CA GLY A 130 4.75 -10.11 15.15
C GLY A 130 3.57 -10.75 15.85
N TYR A 131 2.70 -11.44 15.10
CA TYR A 131 1.62 -12.23 15.71
C TYR A 131 2.16 -13.35 16.61
N VAL A 132 3.14 -14.11 16.13
CA VAL A 132 3.77 -15.21 16.90
C VAL A 132 4.39 -14.71 18.20
N ASP A 133 5.10 -13.57 18.16
CA ASP A 133 5.69 -12.96 19.34
C ASP A 133 4.64 -12.56 20.37
N LEU A 134 3.55 -11.92 19.94
CA LEU A 134 2.44 -11.56 20.84
C LEU A 134 1.73 -12.81 21.40
N MET A 135 1.66 -13.89 20.63
CA MET A 135 1.17 -15.18 21.14
C MET A 135 2.06 -15.72 22.26
N TYR A 136 3.39 -15.67 22.11
CA TYR A 136 4.32 -16.11 23.15
C TYR A 136 4.26 -15.24 24.41
N ARG A 137 4.09 -13.92 24.26
CA ARG A 137 3.93 -12.99 25.40
C ARG A 137 2.73 -13.32 26.29
N SER A 138 1.74 -14.05 25.78
CA SER A 138 0.60 -14.50 26.59
C SER A 138 0.99 -15.46 27.72
N GLY A 139 2.15 -16.15 27.61
CA GLY A 139 2.57 -17.22 28.52
C GLY A 139 1.73 -18.49 28.45
N ARG A 140 0.66 -18.53 27.65
CA ARG A 140 -0.25 -19.67 27.51
C ARG A 140 0.10 -20.55 26.31
N VAL A 141 0.84 -19.99 25.36
CA VAL A 141 1.31 -20.66 24.14
C VAL A 141 2.75 -21.09 24.35
N GLY A 142 3.01 -22.39 24.21
CA GLY A 142 4.35 -22.98 24.31
C GLY A 142 5.09 -23.00 22.96
N SER A 143 4.40 -23.36 21.88
CA SER A 143 4.94 -23.24 20.50
C SER A 143 3.83 -22.92 19.50
N VAL A 144 4.19 -22.17 18.46
CA VAL A 144 3.33 -21.88 17.29
C VAL A 144 3.95 -22.55 16.07
N HIS A 145 3.14 -23.32 15.35
CA HIS A 145 3.52 -23.98 14.10
C HIS A 145 2.65 -23.46 12.98
N VAL A 146 3.28 -22.89 11.96
CA VAL A 146 2.63 -22.50 10.71
C VAL A 146 3.47 -23.00 9.55
N GLY A 147 2.82 -23.53 8.53
CA GLY A 147 3.51 -24.05 7.36
C GLY A 147 2.63 -24.15 6.14
N MET A 148 3.29 -24.43 5.03
CA MET A 148 2.66 -24.65 3.73
C MET A 148 2.94 -26.09 3.31
N ILE A 149 1.89 -26.81 2.94
CA ILE A 149 1.97 -28.14 2.33
C ILE A 149 2.00 -27.94 0.82
N HIS A 150 2.95 -28.56 0.16
CA HIS A 150 3.12 -28.53 -1.29
C HIS A 150 2.63 -29.84 -1.92
N ALA A 151 2.36 -29.82 -3.23
CA ALA A 151 1.81 -30.97 -3.95
C ALA A 151 2.62 -32.27 -3.79
N GLY A 152 3.94 -32.17 -3.65
CA GLY A 152 4.86 -33.29 -3.44
C GLY A 152 5.18 -33.61 -1.97
N ASP A 153 4.50 -32.98 -1.01
CA ASP A 153 4.67 -33.30 0.42
C ASP A 153 3.78 -34.47 0.85
N GLU A 154 4.25 -35.26 1.80
CA GLU A 154 3.42 -36.27 2.47
C GLU A 154 2.70 -35.64 3.66
N TRP A 155 1.39 -35.83 3.76
CA TRP A 155 0.60 -35.29 4.86
C TRP A 155 -0.67 -36.11 5.12
N ASN A 156 -1.21 -35.99 6.34
CA ASN A 156 -2.49 -36.58 6.73
C ASN A 156 -3.28 -35.58 7.58
N TYR A 157 -4.60 -35.56 7.43
CA TYR A 157 -5.51 -34.82 8.30
C TYR A 157 -6.76 -35.64 8.59
N GLU A 158 -6.92 -36.01 9.86
CA GLU A 158 -8.04 -36.80 10.37
C GLU A 158 -8.59 -36.11 11.64
N PRO A 159 -9.50 -35.12 11.49
CA PRO A 159 -9.90 -34.23 12.59
C PRO A 159 -10.58 -34.94 13.77
N THR A 160 -11.03 -36.17 13.58
CA THR A 160 -11.65 -37.01 14.62
C THR A 160 -10.66 -37.82 15.44
N ALA A 161 -9.40 -37.94 15.00
CA ALA A 161 -8.35 -38.61 15.76
C ALA A 161 -7.85 -37.71 16.92
N PRO A 162 -7.26 -38.28 17.98
CA PRO A 162 -6.73 -37.49 19.08
C PRO A 162 -5.41 -36.79 18.68
N PRO A 163 -5.18 -35.54 19.10
CA PRO A 163 -3.88 -34.91 18.97
C PRO A 163 -2.76 -35.69 19.65
N PRO A 164 -1.57 -35.84 19.03
CA PRO A 164 -1.13 -35.23 17.76
C PRO A 164 -1.33 -36.11 16.51
N LEU A 165 -2.11 -37.19 16.57
CA LEU A 165 -2.23 -38.17 15.48
C LEU A 165 -3.15 -37.71 14.33
N ASP A 166 -4.04 -36.75 14.61
CA ASP A 166 -4.98 -36.14 13.67
C ASP A 166 -4.31 -35.31 12.57
N PHE A 167 -3.03 -34.98 12.69
CA PHE A 167 -2.33 -34.23 11.66
C PHE A 167 -0.85 -34.57 11.61
N THR A 168 -0.37 -34.88 10.40
CA THR A 168 1.07 -35.01 10.12
C THR A 168 1.42 -34.32 8.83
N HIS A 169 2.62 -33.74 8.77
CA HIS A 169 3.19 -33.16 7.57
C HIS A 169 4.68 -33.47 7.54
N LYS A 170 5.11 -34.10 6.44
CA LYS A 170 6.49 -34.46 6.14
C LYS A 170 6.88 -33.77 4.83
N PRO A 171 7.62 -32.65 4.90
CA PRO A 171 8.08 -31.95 3.71
C PRO A 171 8.96 -32.87 2.85
N GLY A 172 8.72 -32.88 1.55
CA GLY A 172 9.53 -33.61 0.56
C GLY A 172 10.90 -32.95 0.35
N LEU A 173 11.73 -32.86 1.40
CA LEU A 173 13.01 -32.14 1.38
C LEU A 173 14.05 -32.74 0.41
N SER A 174 13.85 -33.98 -0.02
CA SER A 174 14.68 -34.63 -1.04
C SER A 174 14.34 -34.21 -2.47
N LEU A 175 13.19 -33.55 -2.70
CA LEU A 175 12.73 -33.10 -4.01
C LEU A 175 13.28 -31.69 -4.30
N THR A 176 13.55 -31.39 -5.57
CA THR A 176 13.77 -29.98 -5.97
C THR A 176 12.48 -29.18 -5.80
N ARG A 177 12.56 -27.84 -5.80
CA ARG A 177 11.38 -26.96 -5.67
C ARG A 177 10.36 -27.23 -6.79
N GLU A 178 10.84 -27.46 -8.01
CA GLU A 178 10.01 -27.77 -9.17
C GLU A 178 9.31 -29.12 -9.00
N GLN A 179 10.01 -30.13 -8.47
CA GLN A 179 9.47 -31.46 -8.23
C GLN A 179 8.49 -31.49 -7.05
N ARG A 180 8.79 -30.75 -5.97
CA ARG A 180 7.91 -30.59 -4.81
C ARG A 180 6.61 -29.88 -5.17
N GLY A 181 6.63 -29.07 -6.23
CA GLY A 181 5.44 -28.43 -6.79
C GLY A 181 4.97 -27.22 -6.00
N LYS A 182 3.76 -26.75 -6.33
CA LYS A 182 3.16 -25.54 -5.74
C LYS A 182 2.57 -25.82 -4.35
N PRO A 183 2.47 -24.80 -3.48
CA PRO A 183 1.69 -24.89 -2.26
C PRO A 183 0.21 -25.22 -2.55
N ILE A 184 -0.36 -26.13 -1.78
CA ILE A 184 -1.75 -26.59 -1.89
C ILE A 184 -2.58 -26.31 -0.63
N LEU A 185 -1.93 -26.24 0.55
CA LEU A 185 -2.58 -25.91 1.82
C LEU A 185 -1.66 -25.04 2.67
N ALA A 186 -2.25 -24.11 3.42
CA ALA A 186 -1.62 -23.50 4.59
C ALA A 186 -2.19 -24.13 5.85
N TYR A 187 -1.36 -24.36 6.87
CA TYR A 187 -1.84 -24.85 8.15
C TYR A 187 -1.23 -24.06 9.30
N ALA A 188 -1.94 -24.03 10.43
CA ALA A 188 -1.48 -23.45 11.68
C ALA A 188 -2.01 -24.23 12.89
N PHE A 189 -1.19 -24.41 13.92
CA PHE A 189 -1.61 -24.91 15.23
C PHE A 189 -0.64 -24.45 16.32
N CYS A 190 -1.03 -24.59 17.58
CA CYS A 190 -0.18 -24.28 18.73
C CYS A 190 -0.10 -25.46 19.69
N TRP A 191 1.05 -25.61 20.34
CA TRP A 191 1.12 -26.31 21.62
C TRP A 191 0.97 -25.29 22.74
N LEU A 192 0.05 -25.54 23.66
CA LEU A 192 -0.14 -24.72 24.85
C LEU A 192 0.92 -25.06 25.90
N ALA A 193 1.19 -24.14 26.81
CA ALA A 193 2.17 -24.34 27.89
C ALA A 193 1.86 -25.59 28.76
N GLY A 194 0.59 -25.99 28.84
CA GLY A 194 0.14 -27.21 29.54
C GLY A 194 0.28 -28.51 28.72
N GLY A 195 0.88 -28.48 27.53
CA GLY A 195 1.11 -29.66 26.69
C GLY A 195 -0.05 -30.07 25.79
N ALA A 196 -1.23 -29.46 25.93
CA ALA A 196 -2.34 -29.67 24.99
C ALA A 196 -2.05 -28.96 23.65
N ARG A 197 -2.42 -29.59 22.52
CA ARG A 197 -2.36 -28.98 21.20
C ARG A 197 -3.70 -28.36 20.83
N SER A 198 -3.70 -27.19 20.18
CA SER A 198 -4.91 -26.62 19.58
C SER A 198 -5.39 -27.48 18.41
N GLN A 199 -6.64 -27.25 17.97
CA GLN A 199 -7.08 -27.74 16.66
C GLN A 199 -6.13 -27.21 15.57
N VAL A 200 -5.92 -28.03 14.52
CA VAL A 200 -5.23 -27.58 13.31
C VAL A 200 -6.18 -26.74 12.48
N VAL A 201 -5.78 -25.50 12.23
CA VAL A 201 -6.39 -24.68 11.19
C VAL A 201 -5.75 -25.08 9.87
N ILE A 202 -6.57 -25.40 8.87
CA ILE A 202 -6.13 -25.67 7.50
C ILE A 202 -6.88 -24.70 6.58
N LEU A 203 -6.17 -24.17 5.60
CA LEU A 203 -6.73 -23.35 4.53
C LEU A 203 -6.29 -23.87 3.19
N THR A 204 -7.27 -24.03 2.32
CA THR A 204 -7.08 -24.24 0.89
C THR A 204 -6.68 -22.93 0.21
N ARG A 205 -6.24 -23.05 -1.04
CA ARG A 205 -5.95 -21.87 -1.85
C ARG A 205 -7.21 -21.04 -2.10
N GLU A 206 -8.34 -21.71 -2.29
CA GLU A 206 -9.65 -21.09 -2.48
C GLU A 206 -10.03 -20.27 -1.25
N ASP A 207 -9.84 -20.81 -0.04
CA ASP A 207 -10.06 -20.04 1.20
C ASP A 207 -9.21 -18.76 1.26
N ALA A 208 -7.96 -18.82 0.78
CA ALA A 208 -7.07 -17.66 0.75
C ALA A 208 -7.51 -16.61 -0.27
N GLU A 209 -7.96 -17.06 -1.45
CA GLU A 209 -8.50 -16.19 -2.50
C GLU A 209 -9.81 -15.53 -2.06
N GLU A 210 -10.68 -16.24 -1.34
CA GLU A 210 -11.89 -15.69 -0.74
C GLU A 210 -11.58 -14.60 0.29
N ILE A 211 -10.63 -14.84 1.20
CA ILE A 211 -10.21 -13.83 2.19
C ILE A 211 -9.66 -12.59 1.50
N ARG A 212 -8.81 -12.78 0.49
CA ARG A 212 -8.25 -11.68 -0.30
C ARG A 212 -9.35 -10.83 -0.90
N ASP A 213 -10.30 -11.48 -1.57
CA ASP A 213 -11.34 -10.81 -2.34
C ASP A 213 -12.35 -10.11 -1.42
N GLU A 214 -12.65 -10.67 -0.24
CA GLU A 214 -13.59 -10.11 0.73
C GLU A 214 -12.97 -8.98 1.57
N TYR A 215 -11.79 -9.21 2.16
CA TYR A 215 -11.25 -8.36 3.21
C TYR A 215 -10.17 -7.37 2.73
N SER A 216 -9.45 -7.64 1.64
CA SER A 216 -8.35 -6.77 1.23
C SER A 216 -8.81 -5.59 0.36
N GLN A 217 -8.90 -4.40 0.96
CA GLN A 217 -9.12 -3.16 0.18
C GLN A 217 -7.93 -2.84 -0.71
N ALA A 218 -6.70 -3.05 -0.22
CA ALA A 218 -5.48 -2.81 -0.99
C ALA A 218 -5.47 -3.63 -2.29
N TYR A 219 -5.86 -4.91 -2.25
CA TYR A 219 -5.99 -5.73 -3.44
C TYR A 219 -7.07 -5.22 -4.40
N ARG A 220 -8.27 -4.88 -3.89
CA ARG A 220 -9.36 -4.33 -4.71
C ARG A 220 -8.95 -3.05 -5.44
N ARG A 221 -8.34 -2.10 -4.72
CA ARG A 221 -7.82 -0.84 -5.30
C ARG A 221 -6.72 -1.10 -6.33
N ALA A 222 -5.80 -2.02 -6.05
CA ALA A 222 -4.74 -2.39 -6.98
C ALA A 222 -5.35 -2.94 -8.28
N LYS A 223 -6.33 -3.85 -8.17
CA LYS A 223 -7.07 -4.40 -9.31
C LYS A 223 -7.82 -3.33 -10.11
N GLU A 224 -8.54 -2.42 -9.43
CA GLU A 224 -9.26 -1.31 -10.07
C GLU A 224 -8.33 -0.34 -10.82
N SER A 225 -7.15 -0.09 -10.26
CA SER A 225 -6.13 0.78 -10.86
C SER A 225 -5.20 0.08 -11.84
N GLY A 226 -5.38 -1.23 -12.09
CA GLY A 226 -4.52 -2.03 -12.96
C GLY A 226 -3.10 -2.23 -12.43
N ARG A 227 -2.87 -2.03 -11.12
CA ARG A 227 -1.58 -2.19 -10.45
C ARG A 227 -1.48 -3.55 -9.76
N ASN A 228 -0.25 -4.05 -9.63
CA ASN A 228 0.06 -5.34 -9.00
C ASN A 228 0.94 -5.17 -7.75
N ASP A 229 0.59 -4.24 -6.85
CA ASP A 229 1.41 -3.78 -5.71
C ASP A 229 0.82 -4.12 -4.32
N SER A 230 -0.30 -4.84 -4.27
CA SER A 230 -0.83 -5.42 -3.03
C SER A 230 0.01 -6.61 -2.54
N PHE A 231 0.04 -6.88 -1.24
CA PHE A 231 0.74 -8.07 -0.71
C PHE A 231 0.15 -9.38 -1.22
N TRP A 232 -1.12 -9.38 -1.62
CA TRP A 232 -1.74 -10.52 -2.27
C TRP A 232 -1.26 -10.73 -3.72
N HIS A 233 -0.62 -9.73 -4.34
CA HIS A 233 0.08 -9.86 -5.62
C HIS A 233 1.55 -10.25 -5.44
N THR A 234 2.27 -9.58 -4.55
CA THR A 234 3.72 -9.74 -4.38
C THR A 234 4.08 -10.95 -3.51
N ASP A 235 3.28 -11.24 -2.49
CA ASP A 235 3.59 -12.17 -1.40
C ASP A 235 2.39 -13.06 -1.02
N PHE A 236 1.69 -13.60 -2.03
CA PHE A 236 0.45 -14.38 -1.84
C PHE A 236 0.61 -15.52 -0.81
N ASP A 237 1.67 -16.32 -0.93
CA ASP A 237 1.89 -17.47 -0.04
C ASP A 237 2.11 -17.03 1.43
N ALA A 238 2.77 -15.89 1.63
CA ALA A 238 2.96 -15.33 2.97
C ALA A 238 1.62 -14.83 3.55
N MET A 239 0.77 -14.22 2.73
CA MET A 239 -0.59 -13.79 3.12
C MET A 239 -1.50 -14.98 3.41
N TRP A 240 -1.37 -16.07 2.66
CA TRP A 240 -2.09 -17.32 2.91
C TRP A 240 -1.66 -17.94 4.25
N ALA A 241 -0.36 -18.04 4.52
CA ALA A 241 0.17 -18.51 5.79
C ALA A 241 -0.25 -17.60 6.97
N LYS A 242 -0.19 -16.27 6.80
CA LYS A 242 -0.70 -15.29 7.79
C LYS A 242 -2.19 -15.53 8.06
N SER A 243 -2.98 -15.83 7.03
CA SER A 243 -4.42 -16.11 7.17
C SER A 243 -4.71 -17.37 7.98
N ALA A 244 -3.87 -18.40 7.87
CA ALA A 244 -3.96 -19.60 8.71
C ALA A 244 -3.63 -19.26 10.18
N LEU A 245 -2.56 -18.50 10.41
CA LEU A 245 -2.20 -18.01 11.75
C LEU A 245 -3.33 -17.19 12.38
N ARG A 246 -3.90 -16.23 11.65
CA ARG A 246 -4.98 -15.36 12.17
C ARG A 246 -6.19 -16.16 12.61
N ARG A 247 -6.53 -17.26 11.91
CA ARG A 247 -7.66 -18.14 12.28
C ARG A 247 -7.45 -18.91 13.59
N LEU A 248 -6.23 -18.95 14.13
CA LEU A 248 -5.98 -19.56 15.44
C LEU A 248 -6.74 -18.86 16.57
N HIS A 249 -7.21 -17.61 16.40
CA HIS A 249 -8.03 -16.92 17.41
C HIS A 249 -9.28 -17.69 17.83
N LYS A 250 -9.80 -18.55 16.94
CA LYS A 250 -11.01 -19.32 17.20
C LYS A 250 -10.78 -20.50 18.13
N VAL A 251 -9.54 -20.98 18.22
CA VAL A 251 -9.19 -22.27 18.85
C VAL A 251 -8.04 -22.17 19.86
N VAL A 252 -7.40 -21.01 19.96
CA VAL A 252 -6.32 -20.73 20.91
C VAL A 252 -6.77 -19.61 21.86
N PRO A 253 -6.49 -19.72 23.17
CA PRO A 253 -6.74 -18.63 24.09
C PRO A 253 -5.92 -17.39 23.70
N MET A 254 -6.60 -16.33 23.29
CA MET A 254 -5.94 -15.07 22.94
C MET A 254 -5.76 -14.15 24.14
N SER A 255 -4.60 -13.49 24.20
CA SER A 255 -4.42 -12.33 25.07
C SER A 255 -5.22 -11.14 24.55
N THR A 256 -5.52 -10.19 25.43
CA THR A 256 -6.16 -8.92 25.04
C THR A 256 -5.31 -8.19 23.99
N GLU A 257 -3.99 -8.18 24.15
CA GLU A 257 -3.03 -7.59 23.22
C GLU A 257 -3.16 -8.17 21.81
N LEU A 258 -3.25 -9.49 21.67
CA LEU A 258 -3.37 -10.16 20.38
C LEU A 258 -4.72 -9.90 19.70
N VAL A 259 -5.81 -9.80 20.47
CA VAL A 259 -7.12 -9.40 19.95
C VAL A 259 -7.07 -7.95 19.44
N GLN A 260 -6.40 -7.05 20.14
CA GLN A 260 -6.23 -5.66 19.69
C GLN A 260 -5.34 -5.58 18.45
N LEU A 261 -4.28 -6.40 18.35
CA LEU A 261 -3.45 -6.48 17.15
C LEU A 261 -4.27 -6.90 15.93
N ALA A 262 -5.09 -7.95 16.08
CA ALA A 262 -5.95 -8.43 15.00
C ALA A 262 -6.94 -7.34 14.53
N LYS A 263 -7.52 -6.57 15.46
CA LYS A 263 -8.40 -5.44 15.13
C LYS A 263 -7.65 -4.30 14.45
N ALA A 264 -6.43 -3.98 14.88
CA ALA A 264 -5.62 -2.95 14.25
C ALA A 264 -5.19 -3.34 12.82
N ASP A 265 -4.87 -4.62 12.59
CA ASP A 265 -4.60 -5.18 11.26
C ASP A 265 -5.85 -5.09 10.36
N ASP A 266 -7.01 -5.53 10.85
CA ASP A 266 -8.29 -5.44 10.11
C ASP A 266 -8.65 -3.97 9.79
N ALA A 267 -8.42 -3.05 10.72
CA ALA A 267 -8.61 -1.62 10.48
C ALA A 267 -7.66 -1.10 9.39
N GLY A 268 -6.41 -1.54 9.38
CA GLY A 268 -5.43 -1.21 8.35
C GLY A 268 -5.88 -1.70 6.97
N ASP A 269 -6.30 -2.97 6.89
CA ASP A 269 -6.84 -3.57 5.67
C ASP A 269 -8.10 -2.86 5.17
N ALA A 270 -8.91 -2.29 6.07
CA ALA A 270 -10.08 -1.49 5.75
C ALA A 270 -9.78 -0.01 5.42
N GLY A 271 -8.52 0.44 5.58
CA GLY A 271 -8.14 1.86 5.46
C GLY A 271 -8.72 2.74 6.56
N GLN A 272 -8.98 2.16 7.73
CA GLN A 272 -9.48 2.82 8.93
C GLN A 272 -8.33 3.11 9.91
N VAL A 273 -8.59 3.99 10.88
CA VAL A 273 -7.61 4.35 11.92
C VAL A 273 -7.29 3.13 12.79
N GLN A 274 -6.01 2.81 12.95
CA GLN A 274 -5.55 1.58 13.63
C GLN A 274 -5.28 1.75 15.13
N VAL A 275 -5.44 2.97 15.66
CA VAL A 275 -5.22 3.26 17.08
C VAL A 275 -6.53 3.16 17.84
N VAL A 276 -6.73 2.03 18.52
CA VAL A 276 -7.85 1.83 19.44
C VAL A 276 -7.33 2.10 20.87
N HIS A 277 -7.78 3.20 21.48
CA HIS A 277 -7.38 3.72 22.80
C HIS A 277 -6.00 4.42 22.90
N ALA A 278 -5.75 5.44 22.07
CA ALA A 278 -4.69 6.43 22.32
C ALA A 278 -4.86 7.10 23.70
N PRO A 279 -3.82 7.18 24.55
CA PRO A 279 -3.74 8.23 25.58
C PRO A 279 -4.03 9.59 24.97
N ASP A 280 -4.56 10.53 25.77
CA ASP A 280 -4.92 11.87 25.30
C ASP A 280 -3.72 12.59 24.64
N GLU A 281 -2.50 12.32 25.10
CA GLU A 281 -1.26 12.88 24.55
C GLU A 281 -0.97 12.41 23.12
N ASP A 282 -1.21 11.14 22.81
CA ASP A 282 -1.06 10.60 21.44
C ASP A 282 -2.15 11.15 20.51
N ALA A 283 -3.36 11.31 21.02
CA ALA A 283 -4.47 11.90 20.28
C ALA A 283 -4.18 13.37 19.94
N GLN A 284 -3.62 14.12 20.89
CA GLN A 284 -3.17 15.50 20.67
C GLN A 284 -2.01 15.55 19.66
N ALA A 285 -1.01 14.68 19.79
CA ALA A 285 0.10 14.61 18.84
C ALA A 285 -0.37 14.31 17.40
N LEU A 286 -1.38 13.43 17.26
CA LEU A 286 -1.99 13.14 15.96
C LEU A 286 -2.78 14.34 15.41
N ALA A 287 -3.52 15.05 16.27
CA ALA A 287 -4.23 16.27 15.89
C ALA A 287 -3.26 17.38 15.46
N ASP A 288 -2.16 17.56 16.19
CA ASP A 288 -1.11 18.52 15.89
C ASP A 288 -0.41 18.18 14.57
N ALA A 289 -0.07 16.91 14.34
CA ALA A 289 0.50 16.44 13.08
C ALA A 289 -0.46 16.68 11.90
N THR A 290 -1.76 16.49 12.10
CA THR A 290 -2.79 16.74 11.09
C THR A 290 -2.92 18.23 10.79
N ALA A 291 -2.97 19.07 11.82
CA ALA A 291 -3.07 20.52 11.69
C ALA A 291 -1.83 21.13 11.02
N ALA A 292 -0.63 20.67 11.41
CA ALA A 292 0.62 21.09 10.80
C ALA A 292 0.69 20.72 9.31
N HIS A 293 0.24 19.51 8.95
CA HIS A 293 0.17 19.09 7.55
C HIS A 293 -0.83 19.94 6.75
N ALA A 294 -2.02 20.19 7.30
CA ALA A 294 -3.03 21.04 6.65
C ALA A 294 -2.54 22.49 6.44
N ALA A 295 -1.81 23.05 7.42
CA ALA A 295 -1.21 24.37 7.30
C ALA A 295 -0.09 24.42 6.24
N ALA A 296 0.72 23.37 6.12
CA ALA A 296 1.76 23.26 5.12
C ALA A 296 1.20 23.16 3.70
N GLU A 297 0.18 22.32 3.47
CA GLU A 297 -0.51 22.19 2.17
C GLU A 297 -1.26 23.49 1.81
N GLY A 298 -1.91 24.15 2.78
CA GLY A 298 -2.59 25.44 2.55
C GLY A 298 -1.65 26.59 2.22
N SER A 299 -0.37 26.51 2.64
CA SER A 299 0.66 27.50 2.31
C SER A 299 1.27 27.30 0.91
N GLN A 300 1.01 26.15 0.28
CA GLN A 300 1.45 25.83 -1.09
C GLN A 300 0.41 26.19 -2.17
N GLU A 301 -0.75 26.73 -1.78
CA GLU A 301 -1.74 27.20 -2.76
C GLU A 301 -1.17 28.42 -3.51
N PRO A 302 -1.02 28.38 -4.85
CA PRO A 302 -0.45 29.49 -5.57
C PRO A 302 -1.35 30.70 -5.36
N VAL A 303 -0.76 31.80 -4.88
CA VAL A 303 -1.40 33.12 -4.82
C VAL A 303 -2.13 33.31 -6.14
N ARG A 304 -3.47 33.27 -6.13
CA ARG A 304 -4.29 33.62 -7.29
C ARG A 304 -3.85 35.02 -7.70
N VAL A 305 -3.04 35.11 -8.75
CA VAL A 305 -2.66 36.38 -9.35
C VAL A 305 -3.97 37.07 -9.71
N ALA A 306 -4.29 38.13 -8.96
CA ALA A 306 -5.50 38.90 -9.17
C ALA A 306 -5.60 39.24 -10.66
N ALA A 307 -6.64 38.72 -11.31
CA ALA A 307 -6.86 38.92 -12.73
C ALA A 307 -6.89 40.43 -13.01
N LYS A 308 -5.97 40.91 -13.87
CA LYS A 308 -5.94 42.30 -14.32
C LYS A 308 -7.34 42.71 -14.81
N PRO A 309 -7.83 43.91 -14.47
CA PRO A 309 -9.17 44.33 -14.85
C PRO A 309 -9.33 44.30 -16.37
N LYS A 310 -10.34 43.57 -16.85
CA LYS A 310 -10.69 43.48 -18.27
C LYS A 310 -10.91 44.90 -18.82
N LYS A 311 -10.16 45.27 -19.86
CA LYS A 311 -10.39 46.52 -20.62
C LYS A 311 -11.85 46.56 -21.07
N ARG A 312 -12.55 47.61 -20.63
CA ARG A 312 -13.93 47.95 -21.01
C ARG A 312 -14.01 48.05 -22.54
N ALA A 313 -14.79 47.17 -23.17
CA ALA A 313 -15.04 47.21 -24.60
C ALA A 313 -15.72 48.53 -24.97
N GLN A 314 -15.12 49.28 -25.91
CA GLN A 314 -15.73 50.47 -26.47
C GLN A 314 -16.94 50.08 -27.36
N PRO A 315 -18.05 50.83 -27.32
CA PRO A 315 -19.20 50.54 -28.17
C PRO A 315 -18.91 50.90 -29.64
N LYS A 316 -19.23 49.97 -30.55
CA LYS A 316 -19.17 50.20 -32.00
C LYS A 316 -20.15 51.33 -32.39
N ARG A 317 -19.65 52.37 -33.07
CA ARG A 317 -20.46 53.45 -33.67
C ARG A 317 -21.29 52.89 -34.85
N PRO A 318 -22.55 53.27 -35.03
CA PRO A 318 -23.32 52.89 -36.21
C PRO A 318 -22.92 53.73 -37.42
N ALA A 319 -22.74 53.09 -38.57
CA ALA A 319 -22.45 53.74 -39.85
C ALA A 319 -23.69 54.49 -40.38
N SER A 320 -23.50 55.75 -40.73
CA SER A 320 -24.54 56.68 -41.19
C SER A 320 -24.98 56.42 -42.63
N ARG A 321 -26.30 56.36 -42.82
CA ARG A 321 -27.04 56.48 -44.08
C ARG A 321 -26.80 57.85 -44.72
N LYS A 322 -26.26 57.91 -45.95
CA LYS A 322 -26.65 58.82 -47.06
C LYS A 322 -25.64 58.77 -48.21
N ALA A 323 -26.06 58.20 -49.35
CA ALA A 323 -25.76 58.70 -50.69
C ALA A 323 -26.53 57.87 -51.74
N ARG A 324 -27.85 58.08 -51.82
CA ARG A 324 -28.65 57.78 -53.01
C ARG A 324 -28.86 59.10 -53.74
N ARG A 325 -28.11 59.38 -54.81
CA ARG A 325 -28.62 60.17 -55.95
C ARG A 325 -27.74 60.07 -57.19
N ASN A 326 -28.38 59.61 -58.26
CA ASN A 326 -28.18 59.94 -59.68
C ASN A 326 -26.82 59.68 -60.35
N LYS A 327 -26.81 58.63 -61.19
CA LYS A 327 -26.62 58.82 -62.63
C LYS A 327 -27.22 57.64 -63.41
N GLY A 328 -28.45 57.82 -63.88
CA GLY A 328 -28.95 57.09 -65.03
C GLY A 328 -28.42 57.72 -66.30
N ARG A 329 -27.85 56.91 -67.21
CA ARG A 329 -27.88 57.06 -68.68
C ARG A 329 -26.98 56.00 -69.30
N ARG A 330 -27.58 54.94 -69.85
CA ARG A 330 -27.65 54.74 -71.32
C ARG A 330 -28.50 53.52 -71.64
N ARG A 331 -29.50 53.79 -72.47
CA ARG A 331 -30.38 52.86 -73.18
C ARG A 331 -29.70 52.42 -74.48
N ARG A 332 -30.06 51.20 -74.94
CA ARG A 332 -30.19 50.75 -76.34
C ARG A 332 -28.91 50.66 -77.19
N ARG A 333 -28.51 49.44 -77.53
CA ARG A 333 -28.87 48.75 -78.78
C ARG A 333 -28.78 47.26 -78.55
#